data_AF-A0A9E5NQ68-F1
#
_entry.id   AF-A0A9E5NQ68-F1
#
_cell.length_a   1.000
_cell.length_b   1.000
_cell.length_c   1.000
_cell.angle_alpha   90.00
_cell.angle_beta   90.00
_cell.angle_gamma   90.00
#
_symmetry.space_group_name_H-M   'P 1'
#
loop_
_entity.id
_entity.type
_entity.pdbx_description
1 polymer ?
#
loop_
_entity_poly.entity_id
_entity_poly.type
_entity_poly.pdbx_seq_one_letter_code
_entity_poly.pdbx_strand_id
1 'polypeptide(L)'
;MIVVVVHEGLHGGVGLLLGHRPNFGLEPPLVYTTYEEKIPRDHLIAIALAPLILIDLACIAFYLLGAVRLFAVLCFAVNTIGALGDVWIVIKVSRHARDSLIQDTKTGVQVWTPEGA
;
A
#
# COMPACT_ATOMS: atom_id res chain seq x y z
N MET A 1 -12.42 4.88 10.00
CA MET A 1 -11.85 3.71 10.74
C MET A 1 -11.86 2.44 9.91
N ILE A 2 -13.03 1.95 9.44
CA ILE A 2 -13.10 0.68 8.67
C ILE A 2 -12.20 0.70 7.42
N VAL A 3 -12.25 1.78 6.63
CA VAL A 3 -11.43 1.92 5.41
C VAL A 3 -9.95 1.75 5.71
N VAL A 4 -9.44 2.37 6.78
CA VAL A 4 -8.02 2.28 7.17
C VAL A 4 -7.64 0.86 7.57
N VAL A 5 -8.48 0.16 8.33
CA VAL A 5 -8.20 -1.24 8.71
C VAL A 5 -8.17 -2.16 7.48
N VAL A 6 -9.10 -1.96 6.53
CA VAL A 6 -9.11 -2.72 5.27
C VAL A 6 -7.91 -2.35 4.41
N HIS A 7 -7.53 -1.08 4.38
CA HIS A 7 -6.39 -0.57 3.62
C HIS A 7 -5.08 -1.21 4.08
N GLU A 8 -4.79 -1.13 5.37
CA GLU A 8 -3.63 -1.78 5.97
C GLU A 8 -3.68 -3.31 5.81
N GLY A 9 -4.86 -3.90 6.01
CA GLY A 9 -5.08 -5.33 5.78
C GLY A 9 -4.77 -5.78 4.35
N LEU A 10 -5.03 -4.94 3.34
CA LEU A 10 -4.70 -5.24 1.95
C LEU A 10 -3.20 -5.13 1.65
N HIS A 11 -2.49 -4.18 2.25
CA HIS A 11 -1.03 -4.18 2.19
C HIS A 11 -0.48 -5.50 2.71
N GLY A 12 -0.87 -5.90 3.93
CA GLY A 12 -0.36 -7.13 4.52
C GLY A 12 -0.83 -8.39 3.79
N GLY A 13 -2.08 -8.42 3.31
CA GLY A 13 -2.62 -9.54 2.53
C GLY A 13 -1.86 -9.76 1.22
N VAL A 14 -1.59 -8.69 0.46
CA VAL A 14 -0.77 -8.79 -0.76
C VAL A 14 0.69 -9.12 -0.43
N GLY A 15 1.24 -8.59 0.66
CA GLY A 15 2.56 -8.97 1.15
C GLY A 15 2.67 -10.46 1.43
N LEU A 16 1.70 -11.03 2.14
CA LEU A 16 1.64 -12.48 2.42
C LEU A 16 1.55 -13.31 1.14
N LEU A 17 0.75 -12.89 0.16
CA LEU A 17 0.63 -13.57 -1.14
C LEU A 17 1.95 -13.55 -1.93
N LEU A 18 2.75 -12.50 -1.75
CA LEU A 18 4.09 -12.35 -2.35
C LEU A 18 5.21 -13.00 -1.52
N GLY A 19 4.87 -13.65 -0.40
CA GLY A 19 5.81 -14.39 0.45
C GLY A 19 6.47 -13.56 1.56
N HIS A 20 6.00 -12.33 1.80
CA HIS A 20 6.52 -11.43 2.82
C HIS A 20 5.72 -11.50 4.13
N ARG A 21 6.35 -11.10 5.24
CA ARG A 21 5.74 -11.14 6.58
C ARG A 21 5.37 -9.74 7.07
N PRO A 22 4.09 -9.33 7.00
CA PRO A 22 3.68 -8.03 7.47
C PRO A 22 3.69 -7.95 9.00
N ASN A 23 4.11 -6.80 9.51
CA ASN A 23 3.96 -6.41 10.91
C ASN A 23 2.93 -5.29 10.98
N PHE A 24 1.84 -5.54 11.68
CA PHE A 24 0.78 -4.53 11.88
C PHE A 24 1.03 -3.78 13.18
N GLY A 25 0.92 -2.46 13.12
CA GLY A 25 1.05 -1.57 14.26
C GLY A 25 -0.14 -0.63 14.41
N LEU A 26 -0.35 -0.19 15.64
CA LEU A 26 -1.33 0.82 16.00
C LEU A 26 -0.63 1.87 16.88
N GLU A 27 -0.44 3.06 16.33
CA GLU A 27 0.06 4.23 17.04
C GLU A 27 -0.96 5.36 16.87
N PRO A 28 -2.00 5.43 17.72
CA PRO A 28 -3.13 6.35 17.52
C PRO A 28 -2.64 7.78 17.25
N PRO A 29 -3.09 8.43 16.15
CA PRO A 29 -4.22 8.05 15.28
C PRO A 29 -3.89 7.14 14.07
N LEU A 30 -2.67 6.61 13.97
CA LEU A 30 -2.19 5.81 12.83
C LEU A 30 -2.39 4.31 13.04
N VAL A 31 -2.86 3.64 12.00
CA VAL A 31 -2.73 2.18 11.80
C VAL A 31 -1.73 2.03 10.66
N TYR A 32 -0.81 1.09 10.75
CA TYR A 32 0.20 0.89 9.71
C TYR A 32 0.58 -0.57 9.54
N THR A 33 1.08 -0.87 8.35
CA THR A 33 1.65 -2.16 7.96
C THR A 33 3.08 -1.96 7.50
N THR A 34 4.03 -2.61 8.18
CA THR A 34 5.45 -2.51 7.86
C THR A 34 6.07 -3.88 7.67
N TYR A 35 7.29 -3.89 7.14
CA TYR A 35 8.05 -5.10 6.87
C TYR A 35 9.47 -4.91 7.41
N GLU A 36 9.96 -5.87 8.19
CA GLU A 36 11.35 -5.83 8.69
C GLU A 36 12.34 -6.33 7.64
N GLU A 37 11.88 -7.10 6.67
CA GLU A 37 12.70 -7.65 5.60
C GLU A 37 12.91 -6.65 4.46
N LYS A 38 13.89 -6.94 3.60
CA LYS A 38 14.10 -6.22 2.36
C LYS A 38 13.19 -6.81 1.29
N ILE A 39 12.38 -5.97 0.66
CA ILE A 39 11.39 -6.36 -0.34
C ILE A 39 11.89 -5.98 -1.74
N PRO A 40 11.80 -6.87 -2.74
CA PRO A 40 12.06 -6.50 -4.13
C PRO A 40 11.22 -5.30 -4.55
N ARG A 41 11.81 -4.33 -5.27
CA ARG A 41 11.12 -3.11 -5.74
C ARG A 41 9.73 -3.38 -6.29
N ASP A 42 9.61 -4.35 -7.19
CA ASP A 42 8.34 -4.64 -7.89
C ASP A 42 7.28 -5.22 -6.93
N HIS A 43 7.69 -5.99 -5.93
CA HIS A 43 6.80 -6.48 -4.88
C HIS A 43 6.32 -5.33 -3.98
N LEU A 44 7.23 -4.43 -3.60
CA LEU A 44 6.87 -3.27 -2.78
C LEU A 44 5.87 -2.36 -3.51
N ILE A 45 6.05 -2.14 -4.81
CA ILE A 45 5.10 -1.37 -5.63
C ILE A 45 3.73 -2.05 -5.65
N ALA A 46 3.69 -3.38 -5.85
CA ALA A 46 2.43 -4.13 -5.84
C ALA A 46 1.71 -4.05 -4.50
N ILE A 47 2.45 -4.19 -3.40
CA ILE A 47 1.92 -4.05 -2.03
C ILE A 47 1.38 -2.64 -1.80
N ALA A 48 2.14 -1.61 -2.15
CA ALA A 48 1.76 -0.21 -1.95
C ALA A 48 0.52 0.18 -2.76
N LEU A 49 0.41 -0.24 -4.02
CA LEU A 49 -0.74 0.10 -4.86
C LEU A 49 -1.99 -0.74 -4.59
N ALA A 50 -1.86 -1.87 -3.87
CA ALA A 50 -2.96 -2.81 -3.67
C ALA A 50 -4.22 -2.17 -3.04
N PRO A 51 -4.12 -1.39 -1.94
CA PRO A 51 -5.31 -0.81 -1.34
C PRO A 51 -5.98 0.22 -2.24
N LEU A 52 -5.18 1.08 -2.89
CA LEU A 52 -5.69 2.07 -3.83
C LEU A 52 -6.50 1.39 -4.94
N ILE A 53 -5.91 0.41 -5.62
CA ILE A 53 -6.56 -0.26 -6.76
C ILE A 53 -7.78 -1.07 -6.30
N LEU A 54 -7.64 -1.93 -5.29
CA LEU A 54 -8.70 -2.87 -4.93
C LEU A 54 -9.89 -2.19 -4.26
N ILE A 55 -9.65 -1.23 -3.35
CA ILE A 55 -10.75 -0.52 -2.65
C ILE A 55 -11.44 0.43 -3.62
N ASP A 56 -10.71 1.19 -4.44
CA ASP A 56 -11.32 2.17 -5.33
C ASP A 56 -12.14 1.47 -6.43
N LEU A 57 -11.65 0.36 -7.00
CA LEU A 57 -12.42 -0.44 -7.95
C LEU A 57 -13.69 -1.02 -7.31
N ALA A 58 -13.61 -1.52 -6.07
CA ALA A 58 -14.79 -2.00 -5.35
C ALA A 58 -15.80 -0.87 -5.10
N CYS A 59 -15.34 0.32 -4.71
CA CYS A 59 -16.21 1.49 -4.52
C CYS A 59 -16.88 1.93 -5.82
N ILE A 60 -16.15 1.96 -6.94
CA ILE A 60 -16.70 2.26 -8.26
C ILE A 60 -17.78 1.22 -8.63
N ALA A 61 -17.51 -0.07 -8.43
CA ALA A 61 -18.48 -1.12 -8.69
C ALA A 61 -19.77 -0.94 -7.85
N PHE A 62 -19.64 -0.69 -6.55
CA PHE A 62 -20.81 -0.45 -5.68
C PHE A 62 -21.59 0.79 -6.10
N TYR A 63 -20.91 1.88 -6.48
CA TYR A 63 -21.56 3.09 -6.97
C TYR A 63 -22.42 2.82 -8.22
N LEU A 64 -21.86 2.09 -9.19
CA LEU A 64 -22.53 1.75 -10.44
C LEU A 64 -23.73 0.82 -10.24
N LEU A 65 -23.62 -0.13 -9.32
CA LEU A 65 -24.72 -1.03 -8.94
C LEU A 65 -25.87 -0.32 -8.21
N GLY A 66 -25.71 0.95 -7.85
CA GLY A 66 -26.77 1.78 -7.25
C GLY A 66 -27.02 1.53 -5.76
N ALA A 67 -26.44 0.47 -5.19
CA ALA A 67 -26.43 0.25 -3.75
C ALA A 67 -25.44 1.22 -3.07
N VAL A 68 -25.84 1.81 -1.94
CA VAL A 68 -24.93 2.54 -1.02
C VAL A 68 -24.03 3.62 -1.67
N ARG A 69 -24.50 4.33 -2.71
CA ARG A 69 -23.70 5.30 -3.49
C ARG A 69 -22.95 6.33 -2.65
N LEU A 70 -23.61 6.95 -1.67
CA LEU A 70 -22.95 7.95 -0.80
C LEU A 70 -21.82 7.32 0.01
N PHE A 71 -22.06 6.14 0.58
CA PHE A 71 -21.04 5.41 1.32
C PHE A 71 -19.85 5.02 0.43
N ALA A 72 -20.10 4.54 -0.79
CA ALA A 72 -19.06 4.22 -1.75
C ALA A 72 -18.20 5.44 -2.12
N VAL A 73 -18.82 6.60 -2.36
CA VAL A 73 -18.10 7.86 -2.64
C VAL A 73 -17.24 8.29 -1.46
N LEU A 74 -17.76 8.20 -0.23
CA LEU A 74 -17.01 8.54 0.97
C LEU A 74 -15.83 7.60 1.19
N CYS A 75 -16.02 6.29 1.03
CA CYS A 75 -14.95 5.29 1.14
C CYS A 75 -13.87 5.50 0.09
N PHE A 76 -14.26 5.74 -1.17
CA PHE A 76 -13.36 6.08 -2.26
C PHE A 76 -12.52 7.31 -1.89
N ALA A 77 -13.16 8.43 -1.53
CA ALA A 77 -12.45 9.66 -1.21
C ALA A 77 -11.46 9.49 -0.03
N VAL A 78 -11.88 8.81 1.03
CA VAL A 78 -11.02 8.55 2.19
C VAL A 78 -9.83 7.65 1.82
N ASN A 79 -10.06 6.60 1.03
CA ASN A 79 -9.00 5.69 0.60
C ASN A 79 -8.00 6.39 -0.33
N THR A 80 -8.49 7.09 -1.36
CA THR A 80 -7.63 7.79 -2.33
C THR A 80 -6.77 8.86 -1.65
N ILE A 81 -7.32 9.62 -0.68
CA ILE A 81 -6.54 10.60 0.09
C ILE A 81 -5.53 9.89 1.01
N GLY A 82 -5.94 8.80 1.68
CA GLY A 82 -5.06 8.02 2.54
C GLY A 82 -3.87 7.42 1.78
N ALA A 83 -4.09 6.97 0.54
CA ALA A 83 -3.08 6.34 -0.30
C ALA A 83 -2.05 7.30 -0.92
N LEU A 84 -2.08 8.59 -0.60
CA LEU A 84 -1.08 9.55 -1.12
C LEU A 84 0.35 9.17 -0.73
N GLY A 85 0.53 8.62 0.48
CA GLY A 85 1.82 8.07 0.94
C GLY A 85 2.28 6.91 0.06
N ASP A 86 1.37 6.00 -0.29
CA ASP A 86 1.64 4.83 -1.15
C ASP A 86 2.05 5.24 -2.56
N VAL A 87 1.32 6.19 -3.15
CA VAL A 87 1.66 6.71 -4.48
C VAL A 87 3.02 7.41 -4.44
N TRP A 88 3.31 8.17 -3.37
CA TRP A 88 4.59 8.81 -3.20
C TRP A 88 5.74 7.79 -3.08
N ILE A 89 5.61 6.74 -2.26
CA ILE A 89 6.63 5.69 -2.16
C ILE A 89 6.82 4.98 -3.49
N VAL A 90 5.74 4.66 -4.21
CA VAL A 90 5.79 4.05 -5.55
C VAL A 90 6.56 4.94 -6.52
N ILE A 91 6.29 6.25 -6.57
CA ILE A 91 7.03 7.19 -7.42
C ILE A 91 8.52 7.20 -7.06
N LYS A 92 8.84 7.21 -5.76
CA LYS A 92 10.22 7.22 -5.27
C LYS A 92 10.98 5.95 -5.62
N VAL A 93 10.43 4.78 -5.33
CA VAL A 93 11.09 3.49 -5.60
C VAL A 93 11.10 3.15 -7.07
N SER A 94 10.15 3.68 -7.85
CA SER A 94 10.06 3.42 -9.30
C SER A 94 11.27 3.90 -10.09
N ARG A 95 12.07 4.82 -9.53
CA ARG A 95 13.27 5.37 -10.18
C ARG A 95 14.51 4.48 -10.02
N HIS A 96 14.42 3.40 -9.23
CA HIS A 96 15.51 2.45 -9.00
C HIS A 96 15.40 1.23 -9.92
N ALA A 97 16.50 0.49 -10.07
CA ALA A 97 16.58 -0.71 -10.89
C ALA A 97 15.62 -1.81 -10.39
N ARG A 98 15.13 -2.68 -11.29
CA ARG A 98 14.12 -3.69 -10.98
C ARG A 98 14.57 -4.73 -9.95
N ASP A 99 15.86 -4.99 -9.93
CA ASP A 99 16.57 -5.88 -9.01
C ASP A 99 16.96 -5.20 -7.69
N SER A 100 16.56 -3.93 -7.49
CA SER A 100 16.79 -3.26 -6.21
C SER A 100 15.93 -3.87 -5.11
N LEU A 101 16.55 -4.04 -3.95
CA LEU A 101 15.86 -4.36 -2.72
C LEU A 101 15.57 -3.07 -1.96
N ILE A 102 14.38 -2.97 -1.38
CA ILE A 102 13.89 -1.81 -0.67
C ILE A 102 13.47 -2.21 0.74
N GLN A 103 13.83 -1.41 1.73
CA GLN A 103 13.34 -1.56 3.09
C GLN A 103 12.75 -0.22 3.53
N ASP A 104 11.49 -0.25 3.92
CA ASP A 104 10.85 0.89 4.55
C ASP A 104 11.21 0.92 6.03
N THR A 105 11.75 2.05 6.48
CA THR A 105 12.24 2.25 7.84
C THR A 105 11.49 3.41 8.48
N LYS A 106 11.48 3.49 9.81
CA LYS A 106 10.77 4.57 10.54
C LYS A 106 11.16 5.98 10.10
N THR A 107 12.36 6.17 9.56
CA THR A 107 12.90 7.47 9.16
C THR A 107 13.01 7.67 7.64
N GLY A 108 12.55 6.71 6.84
CA GLY A 108 12.59 6.80 5.38
C GLY A 108 12.86 5.46 4.71
N VAL A 109 13.41 5.49 3.51
CA VAL A 109 13.56 4.30 2.65
C VAL A 109 15.03 4.01 2.43
N GLN A 110 15.44 2.77 2.67
CA GLN A 110 16.77 2.29 2.30
C GLN A 110 16.69 1.46 1.02
N VAL A 111 17.61 1.71 0.11
CA VAL A 111 17.65 1.06 -1.21
C VAL A 111 19.01 0.39 -1.41
N TRP A 112 18.98 -0.88 -1.78
CA TRP A 112 20.17 -1.63 -2.19
C TRP A 112 20.04 -1.93 -3.67
N THR A 113 20.89 -1.31 -4.47
CA THR A 113 21.05 -1.62 -5.88
C THR A 113 22.11 -2.73 -6.03
N PRO A 114 22.01 -3.58 -7.06
CA PRO A 114 23.11 -4.47 -7.41
C PRO A 114 24.38 -3.67 -7.72
N GLU A 115 25.54 -4.25 -7.41
CA GLU A 115 26.83 -3.66 -7.77
C GLU A 115 26.95 -3.59 -9.30
N GLY A 116 27.10 -2.37 -9.86
CA GLY A 116 27.37 -2.15 -11.29
C GLY A 116 26.23 -1.55 -12.13
N ALA A 117 25.21 -0.95 -11.51
CA ALA A 117 24.18 -0.15 -12.21
C ALA A 117 24.64 1.28 -12.52
#